data_AF-A0A662VPM3-F1
#
_entry.id   AF-A0A662VPM3-F1
#
_cell.length_a   1.000
_cell.length_b   1.000
_cell.length_c   1.000
_cell.angle_alpha   90.00
_cell.angle_beta   90.00
_cell.angle_gamma   90.00
#
_symmetry.space_group_name_H-M   'P 1'
#
loop_
_entity.id
_entity.type
_entity.pdbx_description
1 polymer ?
#
loop_
_entity_poly.entity_id
_entity_poly.type
_entity_poly.pdbx_seq_one_letter_code
_entity_poly.pdbx_strand_id
1 'polypeptide(L)'
;MERKTWNISSENWSFNPPLERNPETGEDLEKIPFEDYCRRVFDPNKVFDKPEALKGWRHISSTMYILSPHVGATLAEYGAEVIKVEFPRLGDPMRHTSPFNEAYLWPESDHRPMTGTGLGYLHANSNKYFVTLDYHAPEARELYYDLVRISDSLAECYRPGTFHRWGIGYPQLKEV
;
A
#
# COMPACT_ATOMS: atom_id res chain seq x y z
N MET A 1 -0.31 -22.10 -7.59
CA MET A 1 0.29 -20.84 -7.13
C MET A 1 1.45 -21.20 -6.22
N GLU A 2 2.68 -20.90 -6.62
CA GLU A 2 3.84 -21.08 -5.74
C GLU A 2 3.70 -20.14 -4.55
N ARG A 3 3.85 -20.67 -3.33
CA ARG A 3 3.93 -19.84 -2.13
C ARG A 3 5.19 -18.98 -2.27
N LYS A 4 5.07 -17.65 -2.18
CA LYS A 4 6.23 -16.77 -1.96
C LYS A 4 6.82 -17.15 -0.59
N THR A 5 7.78 -18.07 -0.58
CA THR A 5 8.57 -18.34 0.63
C THR A 5 9.46 -17.15 0.87
N TRP A 6 9.13 -16.36 1.90
CA TRP A 6 10.01 -15.31 2.43
C TRP A 6 11.23 -15.95 3.06
N ASN A 7 12.20 -16.30 2.23
CA ASN A 7 13.52 -16.66 2.70
C ASN A 7 14.22 -15.34 3.05
N ILE A 8 13.95 -14.83 4.25
CA ILE A 8 14.61 -13.63 4.83
C ILE A 8 16.05 -14.01 5.19
N SER A 9 16.84 -14.36 4.18
CA SER A 9 18.30 -14.34 4.25
C SER A 9 18.75 -12.98 3.71
N SER A 10 19.88 -12.47 4.22
CA SER A 10 20.55 -11.30 3.67
C SER A 10 20.91 -11.44 2.18
N GLU A 11 20.77 -12.64 1.61
CA GLU A 11 21.03 -12.95 0.20
C GLU A 11 19.81 -12.69 -0.71
N ASN A 12 18.57 -12.70 -0.16
CA ASN A 12 17.34 -12.44 -0.92
C ASN A 12 16.75 -11.04 -0.67
N TRP A 13 17.23 -10.35 0.37
CA TRP A 13 17.03 -8.92 0.54
C TRP A 13 18.11 -8.18 -0.23
N SER A 14 17.90 -7.96 -1.52
CA SER A 14 18.61 -6.88 -2.21
C SER A 14 17.98 -5.58 -1.71
N PHE A 15 18.44 -5.08 -0.56
CA PHE A 15 18.48 -3.63 -0.37
C PHE A 15 19.16 -3.13 -1.63
N ASN A 16 18.43 -2.52 -2.56
CA ASN A 16 19.02 -2.02 -3.80
C ASN A 16 19.89 -0.85 -3.33
N PRO A 17 21.20 -1.04 -3.09
CA PRO A 17 22.02 0.04 -2.61
C PRO A 17 22.08 1.07 -3.75
N PRO A 18 22.66 2.26 -3.55
CA PRO A 18 23.13 3.05 -4.68
C PRO A 18 23.70 2.11 -5.76
N LEU A 19 23.11 2.17 -6.98
CA LEU A 19 23.33 1.19 -8.05
C LEU A 19 24.80 0.74 -8.07
N GLU A 20 25.12 -0.47 -7.57
CA GLU A 20 26.52 -0.96 -7.57
C GLU A 20 27.01 -1.13 -9.01
N ARG A 21 26.06 -1.40 -9.91
CA ARG A 21 26.28 -1.43 -11.35
C ARG A 21 25.26 -0.61 -12.09
N ASN A 22 25.68 0.00 -13.18
CA ASN A 22 24.79 0.65 -14.10
C ASN A 22 23.84 -0.39 -14.73
N PRO A 23 22.51 -0.22 -14.61
CA PRO A 23 21.55 -1.20 -15.12
C PRO A 23 21.47 -1.24 -16.66
N GLU A 24 21.91 -0.19 -17.35
CA GLU A 24 21.93 -0.10 -18.81
C GLU A 24 23.25 -0.61 -19.41
N THR A 25 24.38 -0.29 -18.76
CA THR A 25 25.72 -0.56 -19.31
C THR A 25 26.48 -1.67 -18.60
N GLY A 26 26.03 -2.11 -17.41
CA GLY A 26 26.69 -3.13 -16.59
C GLY A 26 27.99 -2.66 -15.91
N GLU A 27 28.34 -1.37 -16.06
CA GLU A 27 29.54 -0.72 -15.50
C GLU A 27 29.50 -0.70 -13.97
N ASP A 28 30.64 -0.96 -13.34
CA ASP A 28 30.81 -0.94 -11.89
C ASP A 28 30.91 0.50 -11.37
N LEU A 29 29.85 0.96 -10.71
CA LEU A 29 29.68 2.34 -10.26
C LEU A 29 30.44 2.62 -8.95
N GLU A 30 31.00 1.60 -8.29
CA GLU A 30 31.89 1.80 -7.14
C GLU A 30 33.31 2.18 -7.56
N LYS A 31 33.67 1.95 -8.83
CA LYS A 31 35.02 2.19 -9.36
C LYS A 31 35.22 3.55 -10.01
N ILE A 32 34.15 4.34 -10.17
CA ILE A 32 34.22 5.68 -10.73
C ILE A 32 34.48 6.72 -9.62
N PRO A 33 35.09 7.87 -9.95
CA PRO A 33 35.20 8.98 -9.00
C PRO A 33 33.83 9.36 -8.41
N PHE A 34 33.81 9.68 -7.12
CA PHE A 34 32.56 9.96 -6.37
C PHE A 34 31.75 11.11 -7.00
N GLU A 35 32.42 12.11 -7.57
CA GLU A 35 31.80 13.23 -8.27
C GLU A 35 31.04 12.77 -9.52
N ASP A 36 31.61 11.84 -10.29
CA ASP A 36 30.99 11.31 -11.50
C ASP A 36 29.85 10.36 -11.17
N TYR A 37 30.01 9.58 -10.10
CA TYR A 37 28.92 8.81 -9.49
C TYR A 37 27.74 9.73 -9.13
N CYS A 38 27.99 10.82 -8.39
CA CYS A 38 26.95 11.76 -7.99
C CYS A 38 26.26 12.41 -9.19
N ARG A 39 27.02 12.89 -10.19
CA ARG A 39 26.45 13.51 -11.39
C ARG A 39 25.51 12.57 -12.14
N ARG A 40 25.84 11.28 -12.20
CA ARG A 40 25.06 10.29 -12.93
C ARG A 40 23.86 9.81 -12.14
N VAL A 41 24.04 9.48 -10.86
CA VAL A 41 22.95 9.01 -10.00
C VAL A 41 21.97 10.14 -9.70
N PHE A 42 22.40 11.39 -9.60
CA PHE A 42 21.50 12.53 -9.34
C PHE A 42 21.20 13.36 -10.59
N ASP A 43 21.39 12.82 -11.80
CA ASP A 43 21.04 13.52 -13.04
C ASP A 43 19.53 13.81 -13.11
N PRO A 44 19.10 15.09 -13.09
CA PRO A 44 17.69 15.45 -13.12
C PRO A 44 17.00 15.03 -14.43
N ASN A 45 17.76 14.83 -15.52
CA ASN A 45 17.20 14.42 -16.80
C ASN A 45 16.87 12.92 -16.85
N LYS A 46 17.40 12.12 -15.91
CA LYS A 46 17.22 10.66 -15.82
C LYS A 46 16.39 10.22 -14.62
N VAL A 47 15.65 11.15 -14.00
CA VAL A 47 14.86 10.85 -12.79
C VAL A 47 13.85 9.73 -13.03
N PHE A 48 13.20 9.73 -14.20
CA PHE A 48 12.18 8.74 -14.56
C PHE A 48 12.74 7.41 -15.09
N ASP A 49 14.05 7.34 -15.38
CA ASP A 49 14.70 6.12 -15.88
C ASP A 49 15.11 5.18 -14.75
N LYS A 50 15.11 5.68 -13.50
CA LYS A 50 15.45 4.88 -12.33
C LYS A 50 14.33 3.88 -12.01
N PRO A 51 14.68 2.66 -11.59
CA PRO A 51 13.68 1.73 -11.09
C PRO A 51 13.01 2.30 -9.83
N GLU A 52 11.69 2.13 -9.73
CA GLU A 52 10.94 2.52 -8.53
C GLU A 52 11.40 1.67 -7.34
N ALA A 53 11.53 2.27 -6.16
CA ALA A 53 12.16 1.64 -4.99
C ALA A 53 11.41 0.39 -4.50
N LEU A 54 10.09 0.35 -4.66
CA LEU A 54 9.21 -0.75 -4.24
C LEU A 54 8.55 -1.46 -5.41
N LYS A 55 9.12 -1.37 -6.61
CA LYS A 55 8.60 -2.08 -7.78
C LYS A 55 8.47 -3.58 -7.50
N GLY A 56 7.27 -4.12 -7.73
CA GLY A 56 6.97 -5.54 -7.50
C GLY A 56 6.58 -5.90 -6.05
N TRP A 57 6.65 -4.94 -5.12
CA TRP A 57 6.09 -5.07 -3.78
C TRP A 57 4.58 -4.83 -3.80
N ARG A 58 3.81 -5.70 -3.17
CA ARG A 58 2.35 -5.60 -3.03
C ARG A 58 1.95 -5.36 -1.58
N HIS A 59 1.20 -4.30 -1.34
CA HIS A 59 0.72 -3.92 -0.01
C HIS A 59 -0.80 -3.94 0.08
N ILE A 60 -1.34 -4.61 1.10
CA ILE A 60 -2.76 -4.57 1.43
C ILE A 60 -3.01 -3.42 2.42
N SER A 61 -3.88 -2.49 2.03
CA SER A 61 -4.31 -1.39 2.87
C SER A 61 -5.74 -1.58 3.36
N SER A 62 -5.90 -2.28 4.48
CA SER A 62 -7.18 -2.42 5.19
C SER A 62 -7.31 -1.34 6.27
N THR A 63 -7.12 -0.10 5.84
CA THR A 63 -6.98 1.06 6.72
C THR A 63 -8.17 2.00 6.55
N MET A 64 -8.39 2.89 7.52
CA MET A 64 -9.44 3.92 7.48
C MET A 64 -8.84 5.28 7.85
N TYR A 65 -9.54 6.35 7.50
CA TYR A 65 -9.18 7.72 7.87
C TYR A 65 -7.94 8.28 7.14
N ILE A 66 -6.95 8.77 7.88
CA ILE A 66 -5.87 9.61 7.32
C ILE A 66 -4.52 8.92 7.48
N LEU A 67 -4.10 8.66 8.72
CA LEU A 67 -2.71 8.27 9.02
C LEU A 67 -2.32 6.93 8.39
N SER A 68 -3.09 5.87 8.66
CA SER A 68 -2.77 4.53 8.13
C SER A 68 -2.97 4.43 6.61
N PRO A 69 -4.00 5.05 6.00
CA PRO A 69 -4.07 5.15 4.55
C PRO A 69 -2.88 5.89 3.93
N HIS A 70 -2.36 6.94 4.58
CA HIS A 70 -1.21 7.68 4.06
C HIS A 70 0.03 6.80 3.89
N VAL A 71 0.25 5.82 4.78
CA VAL A 71 1.31 4.81 4.61
C VAL A 71 1.20 4.11 3.25
N GLY A 72 -0.01 3.66 2.89
CA GLY A 72 -0.24 3.03 1.60
C GLY A 72 -0.03 4.00 0.43
N ALA A 73 -0.36 5.29 0.57
CA ALA A 73 -0.12 6.27 -0.49
C ALA A 73 1.40 6.47 -0.72
N THR A 74 2.17 6.61 0.36
CA THR A 74 3.64 6.73 0.29
C THR A 74 4.28 5.48 -0.32
N LEU A 75 3.83 4.27 0.06
CA LEU A 75 4.33 3.03 -0.56
C LEU A 75 4.04 3.00 -2.06
N ALA A 76 2.86 3.44 -2.47
CA ALA A 76 2.49 3.52 -3.88
C ALA A 76 3.32 4.55 -4.66
N GLU A 77 3.64 5.70 -4.06
CA GLU A 77 4.55 6.70 -4.65
C GLU A 77 5.97 6.15 -4.87
N TYR A 78 6.38 5.15 -4.08
CA TYR A 78 7.63 4.44 -4.26
C TYR A 78 7.54 3.25 -5.24
N GLY A 79 6.39 3.06 -5.91
CA GLY A 79 6.18 2.03 -6.93
C GLY A 79 5.60 0.71 -6.42
N ALA A 80 5.13 0.66 -5.18
CA ALA A 80 4.43 -0.52 -4.68
C ALA A 80 3.03 -0.64 -5.31
N GLU A 81 2.61 -1.88 -5.57
CA GLU A 81 1.22 -2.19 -5.90
C GLU A 81 0.39 -2.17 -4.61
N VAL A 82 -0.41 -1.12 -4.42
CA VAL A 82 -1.21 -0.96 -3.19
C VAL A 82 -2.68 -1.27 -3.45
N ILE A 83 -3.20 -2.27 -2.75
CA ILE A 83 -4.60 -2.70 -2.84
C ILE A 83 -5.32 -2.28 -1.56
N LYS A 84 -6.20 -1.29 -1.67
CA LYS A 84 -7.05 -0.86 -0.57
C LYS A 84 -8.34 -1.67 -0.53
N VAL A 85 -8.60 -2.28 0.63
CA VAL A 85 -9.79 -3.10 0.88
C VAL A 85 -10.76 -2.30 1.73
N GLU A 86 -11.94 -2.02 1.18
CA GLU A 86 -12.96 -1.20 1.84
C GLU A 86 -14.28 -1.97 2.03
N PHE A 87 -15.11 -1.52 2.97
CA PHE A 87 -16.45 -2.07 3.10
C PHE A 87 -17.32 -1.73 1.88
N PRO A 88 -18.13 -2.67 1.36
CA PRO A 88 -19.04 -2.38 0.26
C PRO A 88 -20.01 -1.25 0.61
N ARG A 89 -20.27 -0.36 -0.35
CA ARG A 89 -21.16 0.81 -0.25
C ARG A 89 -20.72 1.90 0.74
N LEU A 90 -20.15 1.52 1.89
CA LEU A 90 -19.67 2.45 2.90
C LEU A 90 -18.29 3.01 2.56
N GLY A 91 -17.37 2.19 2.07
CA GLY A 91 -16.01 2.63 1.82
C GLY A 91 -15.26 3.08 3.09
N ASP A 92 -14.17 3.83 2.91
CA ASP A 92 -13.51 4.57 3.99
C ASP A 92 -14.38 5.77 4.45
N PRO A 93 -14.55 6.00 5.76
CA PRO A 93 -15.26 7.17 6.29
C PRO A 93 -14.82 8.51 5.70
N MET A 94 -13.53 8.68 5.33
CA MET A 94 -13.03 9.92 4.72
C MET A 94 -13.62 10.23 3.35
N ARG A 95 -14.24 9.25 2.67
CA ARG A 95 -14.98 9.49 1.42
C ARG A 95 -16.14 10.47 1.63
N HIS A 96 -16.62 10.64 2.86
CA HIS A 96 -17.76 11.50 3.18
C HIS A 96 -17.36 12.84 3.81
N THR A 97 -16.07 13.10 4.09
CA THR A 97 -15.65 14.31 4.82
C THR A 97 -15.14 15.40 3.88
N SER A 98 -16.04 16.22 3.30
CA SER A 98 -15.67 17.41 2.51
C SER A 98 -16.83 18.40 2.32
N PRO A 99 -16.55 19.71 2.17
CA PRO A 99 -17.52 20.62 1.58
C PRO A 99 -17.93 20.12 0.19
N PHE A 100 -19.24 20.14 -0.07
CA PHE A 100 -19.92 19.60 -1.26
C PHE A 100 -20.13 18.08 -1.34
N ASN A 101 -19.95 17.35 -0.23
CA ASN A 101 -20.52 16.02 -0.05
C ASN A 101 -20.90 15.81 1.44
N GLU A 102 -22.15 16.08 1.79
CA GLU A 102 -22.71 16.30 3.15
C GLU A 102 -22.33 15.29 4.25
N ALA A 103 -21.10 15.36 4.76
CA ALA A 103 -20.80 14.97 6.15
C ALA A 103 -19.84 15.98 6.79
N TYR A 104 -20.35 17.19 7.05
CA TYR A 104 -19.73 18.09 8.03
C TYR A 104 -19.95 17.63 9.49
N LEU A 105 -20.73 16.56 9.68
CA LEU A 105 -21.32 16.22 10.94
C LEU A 105 -21.29 14.70 11.20
N TRP A 106 -20.38 13.87 10.68
CA TRP A 106 -20.28 12.51 11.25
C TRP A 106 -19.51 12.58 12.59
N PRO A 107 -20.07 12.15 13.75
CA PRO A 107 -21.22 11.26 13.93
C PRO A 107 -22.60 11.92 14.20
N GLU A 108 -22.70 13.24 14.28
CA GLU A 108 -23.93 14.05 14.43
C GLU A 108 -24.98 13.94 13.26
N SER A 109 -24.64 13.35 12.11
CA SER A 109 -25.51 13.17 10.94
C SER A 109 -25.30 11.78 10.33
N ASP A 110 -26.39 11.04 10.13
CA ASP A 110 -26.41 9.73 9.46
C ASP A 110 -26.50 9.84 7.92
N HIS A 111 -26.46 11.06 7.38
CA HIS A 111 -26.46 11.25 5.94
C HIS A 111 -25.11 10.83 5.35
N ARG A 112 -25.10 9.75 4.57
CA ARG A 112 -23.95 9.30 3.81
C ARG A 112 -24.25 9.50 2.32
N PRO A 113 -23.59 10.45 1.66
CA PRO A 113 -23.85 10.70 0.25
C PRO A 113 -23.50 9.46 -0.58
N MET A 114 -24.41 9.08 -1.48
CA MET A 114 -24.28 7.90 -2.34
C MET A 114 -23.29 8.09 -3.50
N THR A 115 -22.85 9.32 -3.74
CA THR A 115 -21.95 9.70 -4.83
C THR A 115 -20.94 10.74 -4.34
N GLY A 116 -19.82 10.88 -5.05
CA GLY A 116 -18.77 11.83 -4.70
C GLY A 116 -17.77 11.26 -3.69
N THR A 117 -16.65 11.97 -3.51
CA THR A 117 -15.59 11.59 -2.57
C THR A 117 -15.02 12.83 -1.90
N GLY A 118 -14.71 12.72 -0.61
CA GLY A 118 -14.14 13.81 0.16
C GLY A 118 -12.71 14.13 -0.26
N LEU A 119 -12.32 15.42 -0.19
CA LEU A 119 -10.97 15.85 -0.53
C LEU A 119 -9.91 15.19 0.36
N GLY A 120 -10.21 14.96 1.64
CA GLY A 120 -9.32 14.26 2.56
C GLY A 120 -9.04 12.81 2.13
N TYR A 121 -10.01 12.15 1.50
CA TYR A 121 -9.85 10.81 0.96
C TYR A 121 -8.85 10.77 -0.19
N LEU A 122 -8.98 11.70 -1.14
CA LEU A 122 -8.14 11.75 -2.34
C LEU A 122 -6.66 11.85 -1.97
N HIS A 123 -6.32 12.75 -1.05
CA HIS A 123 -4.93 12.92 -0.63
C HIS A 123 -4.34 11.67 0.03
N ALA A 124 -5.10 10.99 0.91
CA ALA A 124 -4.58 9.84 1.65
C ALA A 124 -4.64 8.52 0.85
N ASN A 125 -5.24 8.52 -0.35
CA ASN A 125 -5.50 7.30 -1.13
C ASN A 125 -5.10 7.36 -2.61
N SER A 126 -4.28 8.34 -3.01
CA SER A 126 -3.67 8.37 -4.35
C SER A 126 -2.91 7.09 -4.68
N ASN A 127 -2.88 6.73 -5.97
CA ASN A 127 -2.06 5.65 -6.54
C ASN A 127 -2.39 4.23 -6.03
N LYS A 128 -3.61 4.00 -5.54
CA LYS A 128 -4.06 2.68 -5.06
C LYS A 128 -5.07 2.04 -6.00
N TYR A 129 -5.10 0.72 -6.00
CA TYR A 129 -6.23 -0.08 -6.47
C TYR A 129 -7.25 -0.21 -5.35
N PHE A 130 -8.53 -0.27 -5.70
CA PHE A 130 -9.62 -0.34 -4.73
C PHE A 130 -10.48 -1.56 -4.99
N VAL A 131 -10.68 -2.35 -3.92
CA VAL A 131 -11.59 -3.50 -3.92
C VAL A 131 -12.50 -3.40 -2.71
N THR A 132 -13.72 -3.91 -2.84
CA THR A 132 -14.66 -3.98 -1.72
C THR A 132 -14.75 -5.41 -1.21
N LEU A 133 -14.78 -5.55 0.12
CA LEU A 133 -14.93 -6.83 0.79
C LEU A 133 -15.78 -6.65 2.04
N ASP A 134 -16.88 -7.38 2.14
CA ASP A 134 -17.65 -7.48 3.38
C ASP A 134 -17.01 -8.53 4.28
N TYR A 135 -16.26 -8.09 5.29
CA TYR A 135 -15.59 -8.99 6.25
C TYR A 135 -16.55 -9.86 7.07
N HIS A 136 -17.86 -9.59 7.03
CA HIS A 136 -18.88 -10.40 7.69
C HIS A 136 -19.33 -11.60 6.86
N ALA A 137 -19.09 -11.59 5.55
CA ALA A 137 -19.46 -12.71 4.68
C ALA A 137 -18.60 -13.95 5.01
N PRO A 138 -19.19 -15.16 5.07
CA PRO A 138 -18.44 -16.39 5.34
C PRO A 138 -17.25 -16.61 4.39
N GLU A 139 -17.40 -16.21 3.13
CA GLU A 139 -16.41 -16.37 2.07
C GLU A 139 -15.30 -15.32 2.11
N ALA A 140 -15.53 -14.17 2.79
CA ALA A 140 -14.60 -13.05 2.77
C ALA A 140 -13.27 -13.38 3.40
N ARG A 141 -13.25 -14.27 4.40
CA ARG A 141 -12.03 -14.71 5.07
C ARG A 141 -11.08 -15.40 4.10
N GLU A 142 -11.57 -16.35 3.31
CA GLU A 142 -10.73 -17.08 2.36
C GLU A 142 -10.23 -16.16 1.23
N LEU A 143 -11.09 -15.27 0.73
CA LEU A 143 -10.69 -14.26 -0.25
C LEU A 143 -9.60 -13.32 0.31
N TYR A 144 -9.73 -12.91 1.56
CA TYR A 144 -8.73 -12.07 2.21
C TYR A 144 -7.41 -12.82 2.42
N TYR A 145 -7.47 -14.10 2.77
CA TYR A 145 -6.28 -14.95 2.87
C TYR A 145 -5.59 -15.13 1.53
N ASP A 146 -6.34 -15.34 0.45
CA ASP A 146 -5.77 -15.42 -0.90
C ASP A 146 -5.05 -14.12 -1.28
N LEU A 147 -5.63 -12.96 -0.92
CA LEU A 147 -4.98 -11.68 -1.10
C LEU A 147 -3.69 -11.57 -0.28
N VAL A 148 -3.70 -12.02 0.98
CA VAL A 148 -2.53 -12.03 1.87
C VAL A 148 -1.43 -12.93 1.32
N ARG A 149 -1.75 -14.12 0.80
CA ARG A 149 -0.77 -15.07 0.22
C ARG A 149 0.05 -14.51 -0.93
N ILE A 150 -0.52 -13.55 -1.67
CA ILE A 150 0.15 -12.93 -2.82
C ILE A 150 0.75 -11.56 -2.49
N SER A 151 0.56 -11.06 -1.26
CA SER A 151 0.99 -9.74 -0.84
C SER A 151 2.22 -9.80 0.06
N ASP A 152 2.97 -8.71 0.09
CA ASP A 152 4.25 -8.62 0.78
C ASP A 152 4.13 -7.88 2.12
N SER A 153 3.15 -6.99 2.25
CA SER A 153 2.80 -6.41 3.55
C SER A 153 1.32 -6.07 3.66
N LEU A 154 0.87 -5.84 4.89
CA LEU A 154 -0.50 -5.49 5.21
C LEU A 154 -0.51 -4.45 6.33
N ALA A 155 -1.36 -3.45 6.20
CA ALA A 155 -1.70 -2.52 7.27
C ALA A 155 -3.21 -2.58 7.56
N GLU A 156 -3.55 -2.64 8.84
CA GLU A 156 -4.93 -2.50 9.32
C GLU A 156 -5.05 -1.33 10.29
N CYS A 157 -6.20 -0.67 10.28
CA CYS A 157 -6.50 0.43 11.22
C CYS A 157 -7.95 0.35 11.69
N TYR A 158 -8.27 -0.77 12.35
CA TYR A 158 -9.57 -0.97 12.99
C TYR A 158 -9.45 -0.84 14.51
N ARG A 159 -10.60 -0.78 15.20
CA ARG A 159 -10.60 -0.85 16.67
C ARG A 159 -9.94 -2.14 17.13
N PRO A 160 -9.16 -2.13 18.23
CA PRO A 160 -8.47 -3.32 18.72
C PRO A 160 -9.39 -4.55 18.82
N GLY A 161 -8.88 -5.69 18.35
CA GLY A 161 -9.58 -6.98 18.35
C GLY A 161 -10.64 -7.14 17.26
N THR A 162 -10.91 -6.15 16.42
CA THR A 162 -11.91 -6.27 15.33
C THR A 162 -11.52 -7.33 14.33
N PHE A 163 -10.31 -7.25 13.77
CA PHE A 163 -9.80 -8.25 12.83
C PHE A 163 -9.71 -9.65 13.46
N HIS A 164 -9.36 -9.73 14.75
CA HIS A 164 -9.34 -11.00 15.47
C HIS A 164 -10.73 -11.64 15.55
N ARG A 165 -11.78 -10.86 15.86
CA ARG A 165 -13.17 -11.35 15.87
C ARG A 165 -13.67 -11.79 14.49
N TRP A 166 -13.16 -11.18 13.43
CA TRP A 166 -13.44 -11.59 12.05
C TRP A 166 -12.57 -12.75 11.56
N GLY A 167 -11.65 -13.24 12.40
CA GLY A 167 -10.76 -14.34 12.04
C GLY A 167 -9.69 -13.96 11.02
N ILE A 168 -9.40 -12.67 10.83
CA ILE A 168 -8.35 -12.15 9.93
C ILE A 168 -7.32 -11.32 10.72
N GLY A 169 -7.21 -11.58 12.03
CA GLY A 169 -6.21 -10.94 12.89
C GLY A 169 -4.83 -11.54 12.68
N TYR A 170 -3.81 -10.89 13.26
CA TYR A 170 -2.43 -11.34 13.18
C TYR A 170 -2.22 -12.84 13.50
N PRO A 171 -2.82 -13.42 14.57
CA PRO A 171 -2.65 -14.85 14.85
C PRO A 171 -3.14 -15.77 13.72
N GLN A 172 -4.18 -15.35 12.99
CA GLN A 172 -4.70 -16.11 11.86
C GLN A 172 -3.88 -15.87 10.60
N LEU A 173 -3.53 -14.61 10.32
CA LEU A 173 -2.78 -14.22 9.13
C LEU A 173 -1.34 -14.74 9.13
N LYS A 174 -0.72 -14.95 10.30
CA LYS A 174 0.62 -15.52 10.39
C LYS A 174 0.69 -16.96 9.88
N GLU A 175 -0.42 -17.70 9.95
CA GLU A 175 -0.48 -19.11 9.53
C GLU A 175 -0.78 -19.27 8.03
N VAL A 176 -1.08 -18.18 7.33
CA VAL A 176 -1.46 -18.10 5.91
C VAL A 176 -0.23 -17.94 5.03
#